data_AF-A0AAX3B8J3-F1
#
_entry.id   AF-A0AAX3B8J3-F1
#
_cell.length_a   1.000
_cell.length_b   1.000
_cell.length_c   1.000
_cell.angle_alpha   90.00
_cell.angle_beta   90.00
_cell.angle_gamma   90.00
#
_symmetry.space_group_name_H-M   'P 1'
#
loop_
_entity.id
_entity.type
_entity.pdbx_description
1 polymer ?
#
loop_
_entity_poly.entity_id
_entity_poly.type
_entity_poly.pdbx_seq_one_letter_code
_entity_poly.pdbx_strand_id
1 'polypeptide(L)'
;MMKIKNKLHLLPFFLISYLGLFFLININPVTAMNNNDDISENNSIVDNHIDEYNDFKNLLLTQGRISKQLINALFNHSSITEINFLLNQIQQVHQQIITYQQRQLNNQEQMLRNFDNIMTRVRLEREYLLLTQEMISAINNTPLYASEEQINILRNIQTRIDQTQRQINIIRNQIQNNQNQPNNPRRN
;
A
#
# COMPACT_ATOMS: atom_id res chain seq x y z
N MET A 1 -7.79 -15.34 -45.73
CA MET A 1 -8.61 -14.69 -44.67
C MET A 1 -8.26 -15.35 -43.34
N MET A 2 -7.22 -14.85 -42.68
CA MET A 2 -6.50 -15.58 -41.62
C MET A 2 -7.08 -15.26 -40.22
N LYS A 3 -7.21 -16.30 -39.40
CA LYS A 3 -7.89 -16.36 -38.10
C LYS A 3 -7.34 -15.33 -37.09
N ILE A 4 -8.04 -14.21 -36.94
CA ILE A 4 -7.82 -13.19 -35.87
C ILE A 4 -8.40 -13.65 -34.51
N LYS A 5 -9.05 -14.81 -34.44
CA LYS A 5 -9.84 -15.23 -33.27
C LYS A 5 -9.04 -15.56 -31.99
N ASN A 6 -7.72 -15.75 -32.04
CA ASN A 6 -6.91 -16.14 -30.86
C ASN A 6 -5.98 -15.05 -30.29
N LYS A 7 -5.92 -13.85 -30.87
CA LYS A 7 -4.96 -12.81 -30.42
C LYS A 7 -5.56 -11.79 -29.44
N LEU A 8 -6.88 -11.83 -29.20
CA LEU A 8 -7.55 -10.92 -28.27
C LEU A 8 -7.25 -11.23 -26.80
N HIS A 9 -6.74 -12.42 -26.49
CA HIS A 9 -6.43 -12.83 -25.11
C HIS A 9 -5.21 -12.10 -24.52
N LEU A 10 -4.35 -11.51 -25.37
CA LEU A 10 -3.20 -10.71 -24.96
C LEU A 10 -3.56 -9.22 -24.79
N LEU A 11 -4.69 -8.77 -25.33
CA LEU A 11 -5.16 -7.38 -25.22
C LEU A 11 -5.38 -6.93 -23.76
N PRO A 12 -6.06 -7.70 -22.88
CA PRO A 12 -6.20 -7.31 -21.47
C PRO A 12 -4.86 -7.21 -20.74
N PHE A 13 -3.86 -7.96 -21.20
CA PHE A 13 -2.50 -7.99 -20.67
C PHE A 13 -1.74 -6.69 -20.94
N PHE A 14 -1.87 -6.14 -22.15
CA PHE A 14 -1.31 -4.83 -22.48
C PHE A 14 -2.04 -3.69 -21.75
N LEU A 15 -3.37 -3.78 -21.62
CA LEU A 15 -4.19 -2.74 -20.96
C LEU A 15 -3.90 -2.60 -19.46
N ILE A 16 -3.71 -3.71 -18.74
CA ILE A 16 -3.37 -3.68 -17.30
C ILE A 16 -1.97 -3.11 -17.06
N SER A 17 -1.01 -3.39 -17.95
CA SER A 17 0.34 -2.84 -17.89
C SER A 17 0.36 -1.31 -18.00
N TYR A 18 -0.49 -0.73 -18.87
CA TYR A 18 -0.64 0.72 -18.98
C TYR A 18 -1.38 1.37 -17.80
N LEU A 19 -2.34 0.66 -17.18
CA LEU A 19 -3.01 1.15 -15.96
C LEU A 19 -2.06 1.25 -14.76
N GLY A 20 -1.16 0.28 -14.59
CA GLY A 20 -0.14 0.31 -13.53
C GLY A 20 0.86 1.48 -13.70
N LEU A 21 1.19 1.82 -14.95
CA LEU A 21 2.06 2.95 -15.28
C LEU A 21 1.43 4.32 -14.93
N PHE A 22 0.10 4.43 -14.99
CA PHE A 22 -0.60 5.70 -14.68
C PHE A 22 -0.52 6.07 -13.19
N PHE A 23 -0.37 5.08 -12.29
CA PHE A 23 -0.25 5.32 -10.85
C PHE A 23 1.18 5.69 -10.40
N LEU A 24 2.22 5.32 -11.16
CA LEU A 24 3.61 5.67 -10.84
C LEU A 24 3.93 7.16 -11.05
N ILE A 25 3.17 7.86 -11.88
CA ILE A 25 3.41 9.27 -12.21
C ILE A 25 2.86 10.21 -11.12
N ASN A 26 2.01 9.70 -10.21
CA ASN A 26 1.35 10.51 -9.17
C ASN A 26 1.93 10.29 -7.77
N ILE A 27 3.09 9.63 -7.64
CA ILE A 27 3.88 9.65 -6.42
C ILE A 27 4.70 10.93 -6.44
N ASN A 28 4.05 12.06 -6.18
CA ASN A 28 4.77 13.22 -5.67
C ASN A 28 5.37 12.78 -4.33
N PRO A 29 6.69 12.77 -4.13
CA PRO A 29 7.24 12.56 -2.81
C PRO A 29 6.80 13.76 -1.97
N VAL A 30 5.79 13.54 -1.11
CA VAL A 30 5.43 14.50 -0.07
C VAL A 30 6.65 14.62 0.82
N THR A 31 7.50 15.59 0.50
CA THR A 31 8.67 16.01 1.25
C THR A 31 8.16 16.68 2.51
N ALA A 32 7.87 15.86 3.52
CA ALA A 32 7.72 16.33 4.88
C ALA A 32 9.12 16.68 5.41
N MET A 33 9.51 17.93 5.20
CA MET A 33 10.70 18.53 5.79
C MET A 33 10.32 19.08 7.18
N ASN A 34 10.90 18.53 8.26
CA ASN A 34 11.70 19.27 9.25
C ASN A 34 12.04 18.41 10.51
N ASN A 35 13.33 18.05 10.62
CA ASN A 35 14.28 18.04 11.75
C ASN A 35 13.90 17.42 13.13
N ASN A 36 14.53 16.29 13.47
CA ASN A 36 15.69 16.24 14.39
C ASN A 36 16.15 14.77 14.62
N ASP A 37 17.46 14.56 14.51
CA ASP A 37 18.30 13.54 15.17
C ASP A 37 17.81 12.08 15.24
N ASP A 38 17.93 11.34 14.12
CA ASP A 38 18.33 9.92 14.10
C ASP A 38 18.54 9.45 12.64
N ILE A 39 19.64 9.89 12.02
CA ILE A 39 19.96 9.60 10.61
C ILE A 39 21.01 8.48 10.59
N SER A 40 20.60 7.22 10.74
CA SER A 40 21.41 6.10 10.22
C SER A 40 20.61 4.89 9.74
N GLU A 41 19.36 4.69 10.20
CA GLU A 41 18.55 3.55 9.75
C GLU A 41 17.80 3.80 8.43
N ASN A 42 17.52 5.05 8.07
CA ASN A 42 16.61 5.37 6.96
C ASN A 42 17.26 5.26 5.56
N ASN A 43 18.59 5.30 5.45
CA ASN A 43 19.27 5.14 4.15
C ASN A 43 19.09 3.72 3.60
N SER A 44 19.02 2.70 4.47
CA SER A 44 18.83 1.32 4.04
C SER A 44 17.47 1.06 3.37
N ILE A 45 16.42 1.79 3.78
CA ILE A 45 15.07 1.67 3.22
C ILE A 45 14.98 2.36 1.86
N VAL A 46 15.60 3.55 1.73
CA VAL A 46 15.66 4.30 0.47
C VAL A 46 16.49 3.55 -0.57
N ASP A 47 17.65 3.00 -0.18
CA ASP A 47 18.52 2.22 -1.08
C ASP A 47 17.81 0.94 -1.57
N ASN A 48 17.08 0.24 -0.70
CA ASN A 48 16.29 -0.94 -1.10
C ASN A 48 15.18 -0.60 -2.11
N HIS A 49 14.55 0.57 -2.01
CA HIS A 49 13.54 1.00 -2.98
C HIS A 49 14.13 1.38 -4.35
N ILE A 50 15.35 1.93 -4.35
CA ILE A 50 16.08 2.24 -5.58
C ILE A 50 16.48 0.94 -6.30
N ASP A 51 16.96 -0.05 -5.56
CA ASP A 51 17.33 -1.36 -6.10
C ASP A 51 16.12 -2.11 -6.66
N GLU A 52 15.00 -2.15 -5.92
CA GLU A 52 13.76 -2.77 -6.40
C GLU A 52 13.23 -2.12 -7.69
N TYR A 53 13.29 -0.79 -7.78
CA TYR A 53 12.92 -0.06 -8.98
C TYR A 53 13.83 -0.40 -10.17
N ASN A 54 15.14 -0.44 -9.94
CA ASN A 54 16.13 -0.77 -10.96
C ASN A 54 15.95 -2.20 -11.48
N ASP A 55 15.67 -3.16 -10.59
CA ASP A 55 15.36 -4.55 -10.95
C ASP A 55 14.13 -4.62 -11.86
N PHE A 56 13.04 -3.95 -11.49
CA PHE A 56 11.83 -3.92 -12.31
C PHE A 56 12.09 -3.28 -13.69
N LYS A 57 12.81 -2.16 -13.73
CA LYS A 57 13.22 -1.50 -14.97
C LYS A 57 14.05 -2.45 -15.85
N ASN A 58 14.99 -3.19 -15.26
CA ASN A 58 15.82 -4.16 -15.97
C ASN A 58 14.98 -5.31 -16.56
N LEU A 59 13.94 -5.78 -15.85
CA LEU A 59 13.00 -6.76 -16.39
C LEU A 59 12.25 -6.22 -17.62
N LEU A 60 11.75 -4.99 -17.57
CA LEU A 60 11.07 -4.36 -18.70
C LEU A 60 12.00 -4.19 -19.92
N LEU A 61 13.25 -3.75 -19.69
CA LEU A 61 14.26 -3.63 -20.74
C LEU A 61 14.58 -5.00 -21.36
N THR A 62 14.69 -6.04 -20.53
CA THR A 62 14.96 -7.41 -20.97
C THR A 62 13.80 -7.96 -21.81
N GLN A 63 12.55 -7.78 -21.35
CA GLN A 63 11.37 -8.15 -22.11
C GLN A 63 11.35 -7.46 -23.48
N GLY A 64 11.67 -6.17 -23.53
CA GLY A 64 11.76 -5.40 -24.78
C GLY A 64 12.85 -5.91 -25.74
N ARG A 65 14.03 -6.28 -25.22
CA ARG A 65 15.12 -6.87 -26.02
C ARG A 65 14.73 -8.22 -26.63
N ILE A 66 14.18 -9.13 -25.83
CA ILE A 66 13.77 -10.46 -26.31
C ILE A 66 12.62 -10.33 -27.32
N SER A 67 11.70 -9.39 -27.10
CA SER A 67 10.61 -9.12 -28.04
C SER A 67 11.12 -8.68 -29.41
N LYS A 68 12.16 -7.83 -29.46
CA LYS A 68 12.82 -7.47 -30.73
C LYS A 68 13.51 -8.67 -31.40
N GLN A 69 14.17 -9.52 -30.62
CA GLN A 69 14.78 -10.75 -31.15
C GLN A 69 13.73 -11.68 -31.75
N LEU A 70 12.60 -11.86 -31.06
CA LEU A 70 11.48 -12.67 -31.57
C LEU A 70 10.91 -12.10 -32.87
N ILE A 71 10.71 -10.79 -32.94
CA ILE A 71 10.25 -10.12 -34.16
C ILE A 71 11.23 -10.39 -35.31
N ASN A 72 12.53 -10.21 -35.09
CA ASN A 72 13.54 -10.46 -36.10
C ASN A 72 13.60 -11.93 -36.53
N ALA A 73 13.51 -12.88 -35.58
CA ALA A 73 13.47 -14.30 -35.86
C ALA A 73 12.26 -14.68 -36.73
N LEU A 74 11.09 -14.08 -36.45
CA LEU A 74 9.89 -14.27 -37.26
C LEU A 74 10.04 -13.69 -38.67
N PHE A 75 10.62 -12.49 -38.82
CA PHE A 75 10.87 -11.88 -40.13
C PHE A 75 11.87 -12.68 -40.97
N ASN A 76 12.91 -13.23 -40.33
CA ASN A 76 13.96 -13.99 -40.99
C ASN A 76 13.61 -15.48 -41.20
N HIS A 77 12.38 -15.90 -40.89
CA HIS A 77 11.94 -17.29 -40.98
C HIS A 77 12.86 -18.27 -40.23
N SER A 78 13.35 -17.84 -39.06
CA SER A 78 14.12 -18.66 -38.14
C SER A 78 13.42 -19.99 -37.80
N SER A 79 14.20 -20.95 -37.30
CA SER A 79 13.67 -22.25 -36.91
C SER A 79 12.59 -22.14 -35.83
N ILE A 80 11.64 -23.10 -35.84
CA ILE A 80 10.60 -23.21 -34.82
C ILE A 80 11.21 -23.31 -33.41
N THR A 81 12.37 -23.97 -33.28
CA THR A 81 13.09 -24.14 -32.03
C THR A 81 13.58 -22.81 -31.47
N GLU A 82 14.16 -21.95 -32.31
CA GLU A 82 14.62 -20.62 -31.93
C GLU A 82 13.45 -19.72 -31.52
N ILE A 83 12.35 -19.75 -32.28
CA ILE A 83 11.12 -19.01 -31.96
C ILE A 83 10.57 -19.44 -30.59
N ASN A 84 10.47 -20.76 -30.35
CA ASN A 84 9.97 -21.30 -29.07
C ASN A 84 10.90 -20.95 -27.90
N PHE A 85 12.21 -20.95 -28.10
CA PHE A 85 13.17 -20.53 -27.09
C PHE A 85 12.95 -19.06 -26.67
N LEU A 86 12.79 -18.16 -27.64
CA LEU A 86 12.53 -16.74 -27.37
C LEU A 86 11.17 -16.52 -26.69
N LEU A 87 10.13 -17.26 -27.10
CA LEU A 87 8.82 -17.22 -26.45
C LEU A 87 8.90 -17.67 -24.99
N ASN A 88 9.63 -18.74 -24.70
CA ASN A 88 9.83 -19.22 -23.33
C ASN A 88 10.56 -18.17 -22.46
N GLN A 89 11.57 -17.49 -23.00
CA GLN A 89 12.25 -16.42 -22.26
C GLN A 89 11.31 -15.23 -21.97
N ILE A 90 10.49 -14.82 -22.95
CA ILE A 90 9.48 -13.77 -22.73
C ILE A 90 8.52 -14.18 -21.62
N GLN A 91 8.05 -15.43 -21.63
CA GLN A 91 7.13 -15.93 -20.60
C GLN A 91 7.77 -15.89 -19.20
N GLN A 92 9.04 -16.29 -19.07
CA GLN A 92 9.75 -16.26 -17.78
C GLN A 92 9.92 -14.84 -17.24
N VAL A 93 10.42 -13.92 -18.06
CA VAL A 93 10.59 -12.50 -17.67
C VAL A 93 9.25 -11.87 -17.35
N HIS A 94 8.21 -12.22 -18.11
CA HIS A 94 6.87 -11.72 -17.86
C HIS A 94 6.32 -12.20 -16.52
N GLN A 95 6.53 -13.46 -16.15
CA GLN A 95 6.12 -13.97 -14.84
C GLN A 95 6.79 -13.21 -13.70
N GLN A 96 8.09 -12.86 -13.85
CA GLN A 96 8.80 -12.06 -12.86
C GLN A 96 8.22 -10.64 -12.72
N ILE A 97 7.84 -10.02 -13.84
CA ILE A 97 7.14 -8.72 -13.86
C ILE A 97 5.82 -8.79 -13.09
N ILE A 98 4.98 -9.81 -13.34
CA ILE A 98 3.72 -10.00 -12.60
C ILE A 98 3.99 -10.15 -11.10
N THR A 99 4.96 -10.99 -10.73
CA THR A 99 5.30 -11.22 -9.33
C THR A 99 5.76 -9.94 -8.63
N TYR A 100 6.56 -9.11 -9.31
CA TYR A 100 6.93 -7.79 -8.79
C TYR A 100 5.70 -6.89 -8.61
N GLN A 101 4.85 -6.78 -9.64
CA GLN A 101 3.65 -5.93 -9.58
C GLN A 101 2.69 -6.35 -8.47
N GLN A 102 2.50 -7.66 -8.26
CA GLN A 102 1.66 -8.17 -7.16
C GLN A 102 2.21 -7.80 -5.79
N ARG A 103 3.54 -7.85 -5.62
CA ARG A 103 4.18 -7.42 -4.37
C ARG A 103 3.94 -5.94 -4.12
N GLN A 104 4.08 -5.10 -5.15
CA GLN A 104 3.84 -3.66 -5.04
C GLN A 104 2.37 -3.35 -4.70
N LEU A 105 1.42 -4.06 -5.30
CA LEU A 105 -0.01 -3.93 -4.95
C LEU A 105 -0.27 -4.30 -3.49
N ASN A 106 0.30 -5.41 -3.01
CA ASN A 106 0.16 -5.81 -1.61
C ASN A 106 0.74 -4.76 -0.65
N ASN A 107 1.91 -4.21 -0.97
CA ASN A 107 2.54 -3.14 -0.19
C ASN A 107 1.67 -1.87 -0.15
N GLN A 108 1.08 -1.49 -1.28
CA GLN A 108 0.16 -0.35 -1.37
C GLN A 108 -1.10 -0.58 -0.54
N GLU A 109 -1.69 -1.77 -0.59
CA GLU A 109 -2.87 -2.12 0.21
C GLU A 109 -2.58 -2.03 1.71
N GLN A 110 -1.40 -2.49 2.14
CA GLN A 110 -0.96 -2.34 3.53
C GLN A 110 -0.78 -0.88 3.94
N MET A 111 -0.16 -0.04 3.09
CA MET A 111 -0.03 1.40 3.35
C MET A 111 -1.39 2.08 3.50
N LEU A 112 -2.35 1.77 2.62
CA LEU A 112 -3.70 2.33 2.68
C LEU A 112 -4.42 1.93 3.98
N ARG A 113 -4.36 0.65 4.36
CA ARG A 113 -4.92 0.18 5.64
C ARG A 113 -4.29 0.90 6.84
N ASN A 114 -2.98 1.12 6.81
CA ASN A 114 -2.30 1.86 7.87
C ASN A 114 -2.75 3.32 7.92
N PHE A 115 -2.91 3.96 6.77
CA PHE A 115 -3.44 5.32 6.67
C PHE A 115 -4.87 5.41 7.23
N ASP A 116 -5.76 4.50 6.85
CA ASP A 116 -7.14 4.45 7.38
C ASP A 116 -7.17 4.26 8.89
N ASN A 117 -6.32 3.38 9.43
CA ASN A 117 -6.19 3.18 10.87
C ASN A 117 -5.70 4.46 11.57
N ILE A 118 -4.69 5.14 11.03
CA ILE A 118 -4.19 6.41 11.59
C ILE A 118 -5.29 7.47 11.57
N MET A 119 -6.00 7.63 10.45
CA MET A 119 -7.08 8.60 10.32
C MET A 119 -8.21 8.32 11.33
N THR A 120 -8.58 7.05 11.49
CA THR A 120 -9.58 6.63 12.49
C THR A 120 -9.11 6.93 13.90
N ARG A 121 -7.83 6.68 14.21
CA ARG A 121 -7.24 7.01 15.52
C ARG A 121 -7.33 8.51 15.81
N VAL A 122 -6.92 9.36 14.86
CA VAL A 122 -6.96 10.83 15.01
C VAL A 122 -8.40 11.31 15.23
N ARG A 123 -9.37 10.75 14.51
CA ARG A 123 -10.79 11.06 14.71
C ARG A 123 -11.25 10.71 16.13
N LEU A 124 -10.90 9.52 16.63
CA LEU A 124 -11.27 9.09 17.98
C LEU A 124 -10.56 9.91 19.07
N GLU A 125 -9.29 10.26 18.88
CA GLU A 125 -8.55 11.14 19.79
C GLU A 125 -9.20 12.52 19.89
N ARG A 126 -9.69 13.06 18.77
CA ARG A 126 -10.47 14.30 18.76
C ARG A 126 -11.81 14.16 19.49
N GLU A 127 -12.53 13.06 19.28
CA GLU A 127 -13.78 12.78 19.98
C GLU A 127 -13.57 12.64 21.50
N TYR A 128 -12.52 11.92 21.92
CA TYR A 128 -12.13 11.77 23.32
C TYR A 128 -11.89 13.14 23.98
N LEU A 129 -11.19 14.05 23.28
CA LEU A 129 -10.95 15.41 23.78
C LEU A 129 -12.26 16.19 23.97
N LEU A 130 -13.16 16.12 22.99
CA LEU A 130 -14.48 16.79 23.06
C LEU A 130 -15.32 16.22 24.21
N LEU A 131 -15.34 14.90 24.40
CA LEU A 131 -16.04 14.26 25.51
C LEU A 131 -15.47 14.66 26.87
N THR A 132 -14.14 14.82 26.97
CA THR A 132 -13.49 15.28 28.19
C THR A 132 -13.87 16.73 28.50
N GLN A 133 -13.97 17.59 27.48
CA GLN A 133 -14.47 18.96 27.64
C GLN A 133 -15.96 18.99 28.03
N GLU A 134 -16.78 18.12 27.44
CA GLU A 134 -18.19 17.93 27.78
C GLU A 134 -18.33 17.52 29.26
N MET A 135 -17.52 16.57 29.72
CA MET A 135 -17.47 16.14 31.13
C MET A 135 -17.13 17.30 32.07
N ILE A 136 -16.09 18.08 31.77
CA ILE A 136 -15.69 19.24 32.59
C ILE A 136 -16.84 20.26 32.66
N SER A 137 -17.47 20.56 31.53
CA SER A 137 -18.62 21.46 31.49
C SER A 137 -19.80 20.93 32.31
N ALA A 138 -20.12 19.64 32.18
CA ALA A 138 -21.20 19.01 32.95
C ALA A 138 -20.93 19.04 34.46
N ILE A 139 -19.68 18.77 34.89
CA ILE A 139 -19.27 18.86 36.29
C ILE A 139 -19.42 20.29 36.81
N ASN A 140 -18.96 21.29 36.07
CA ASN A 140 -19.06 22.70 36.47
C ASN A 140 -20.51 23.19 36.62
N ASN A 141 -21.44 22.58 35.88
CA ASN A 141 -22.87 22.87 35.96
C ASN A 141 -23.62 21.97 36.97
N THR A 142 -22.94 21.03 37.62
CA THR A 142 -23.54 20.15 38.61
C THR A 142 -23.45 20.81 40.01
N PRO A 143 -24.58 21.08 40.68
CA PRO A 143 -24.59 21.64 42.02
C PRO A 143 -24.04 20.65 43.05
N LEU A 144 -23.71 21.14 44.25
CA LEU A 144 -23.19 20.32 45.36
C LEU A 144 -24.11 19.12 45.69
N TYR A 145 -25.43 19.31 45.55
CA TYR A 145 -26.42 18.23 45.64
C TYR A 145 -26.95 17.92 44.24
N ALA A 146 -26.27 17.00 43.55
CA ALA A 146 -26.63 16.61 42.20
C ALA A 146 -27.95 15.81 42.17
N SER A 147 -28.80 16.12 41.18
CA SER A 147 -29.97 15.28 40.90
C SER A 147 -29.55 13.95 40.26
N GLU A 148 -30.43 12.96 40.33
CA GLU A 148 -30.20 11.67 39.65
C GLU A 148 -30.00 11.86 38.14
N GLU A 149 -30.73 12.80 37.52
CA GLU A 149 -30.57 13.16 36.11
C GLU A 149 -29.16 13.69 35.81
N GLN A 150 -28.62 14.58 36.65
CA GLN A 150 -27.26 15.11 36.50
C GLN A 150 -26.20 14.01 36.67
N ILE A 151 -26.39 13.12 37.64
CA ILE A 151 -25.51 11.96 37.83
C ILE A 151 -25.55 11.05 36.60
N ASN A 152 -26.72 10.83 36.01
CA ASN A 152 -26.88 10.02 34.81
C ASN A 152 -26.22 10.66 33.58
N ILE A 153 -26.28 11.99 33.42
CA ILE A 153 -25.56 12.72 32.37
C ILE A 153 -24.06 12.48 32.51
N LEU A 154 -23.49 12.68 33.70
CA LEU A 154 -22.07 12.44 33.95
C LEU A 154 -21.67 10.99 33.66
N ARG A 155 -22.47 10.02 34.12
CA ARG A 155 -22.22 8.59 33.85
C ARG A 155 -22.24 8.26 32.36
N ASN A 156 -23.15 8.86 31.60
CA ASN A 156 -23.25 8.65 30.16
C ASN A 156 -22.01 9.20 29.43
N ILE A 157 -21.55 10.40 29.81
CA ILE A 157 -20.32 10.98 29.23
C ILE A 157 -19.12 10.10 29.57
N GLN A 158 -18.98 9.66 30.84
CA GLN A 158 -17.89 8.75 31.25
C GLN A 158 -17.90 7.45 30.45
N THR A 159 -19.08 6.85 30.26
CA THR A 159 -19.23 5.62 29.49
C THR A 159 -18.73 5.80 28.06
N ARG A 160 -19.04 6.94 27.42
CA ARG A 160 -18.56 7.28 26.07
C ARG A 160 -17.04 7.47 26.07
N ILE A 161 -16.48 8.19 27.05
CA ILE A 161 -15.01 8.36 27.21
C ILE A 161 -14.31 7.00 27.27
N ASP A 162 -14.79 6.09 28.11
CA ASP A 162 -14.21 4.76 28.29
C ASP A 162 -14.28 3.93 26.99
N GLN A 163 -15.41 4.01 26.27
CA GLN A 163 -15.59 3.34 24.98
C GLN A 163 -14.61 3.88 23.93
N THR A 164 -14.52 5.19 23.77
CA THR A 164 -13.60 5.83 22.82
C THR A 164 -12.15 5.49 23.14
N GLN A 165 -11.75 5.50 24.43
CA GLN A 165 -10.40 5.11 24.84
C GLN A 165 -10.07 3.66 24.50
N ARG A 166 -11.02 2.73 24.70
CA ARG A 166 -10.85 1.32 24.31
C ARG A 166 -10.64 1.18 22.80
N GLN A 167 -11.44 1.90 22.00
CA GLN A 167 -11.30 1.87 20.53
C GLN A 167 -9.95 2.43 20.07
N ILE A 168 -9.47 3.52 20.67
CA ILE A 168 -8.13 4.07 20.40
C ILE A 168 -7.05 3.02 20.66
N ASN A 169 -7.13 2.30 21.78
CA ASN A 169 -6.15 1.28 22.14
C ASN A 169 -6.17 0.09 21.15
N ILE A 170 -7.35 -0.33 20.69
CA ILE A 170 -7.48 -1.39 19.66
C ILE A 170 -6.79 -0.97 18.36
N ILE A 171 -7.05 0.25 17.88
CA ILE A 171 -6.45 0.75 16.64
C ILE A 171 -4.94 0.93 16.79
N ARG A 172 -4.47 1.38 17.96
CA ARG A 172 -3.03 1.50 18.25
C ARG A 172 -2.34 0.13 18.11
N ASN A 173 -2.94 -0.92 18.65
CA ASN A 173 -2.40 -2.28 18.54
C ASN A 173 -2.42 -2.77 17.08
N GLN A 174 -3.46 -2.46 16.31
CA GLN A 174 -3.52 -2.80 14.88
C GLN A 174 -2.39 -2.11 14.08
N ILE A 175 -2.13 -0.83 14.33
CA ILE A 175 -1.04 -0.09 13.68
C ILE A 175 0.32 -0.71 14.02
N GLN A 176 0.57 -1.03 15.29
CA GLN A 176 1.82 -1.66 15.73
C GLN A 176 2.03 -3.04 15.10
N ASN A 177 0.98 -3.86 15.05
CA ASN A 177 1.05 -5.19 14.44
C ASN A 177 1.33 -5.13 12.93
N ASN A 178 0.82 -4.10 12.24
CA ASN A 178 1.08 -3.91 10.81
C ASN A 178 2.49 -3.38 10.52
N GLN A 179 3.12 -2.67 11.45
CA GLN A 179 4.52 -2.22 11.33
C GLN A 179 5.52 -3.37 11.58
N ASN A 180 5.15 -4.36 12.41
CA ASN A 180 5.99 -5.49 12.78
C ASN A 180 5.83 -6.72 11.87
N GLN A 181 5.01 -6.66 10.81
CA GLN A 181 5.01 -7.72 9.82
C GLN A 181 6.35 -7.70 9.08
N PRO A 182 7.15 -8.78 9.14
CA PRO A 182 8.36 -8.82 8.35
C PRO A 182 7.92 -8.78 6.88
N ASN A 183 8.25 -7.67 6.21
CA ASN A 183 8.56 -7.72 4.79
C ASN A 183 9.51 -8.91 4.68
N ASN A 184 9.09 -9.94 3.97
CA ASN A 184 9.87 -11.16 3.81
C ASN A 184 10.56 -11.04 2.43
N PRO A 185 11.62 -10.23 2.26
CA PRO A 185 12.43 -10.35 1.08
C PRO A 185 13.25 -11.62 1.28
N ARG A 186 13.22 -12.51 0.30
CA ARG A 186 14.04 -13.74 0.19
C ARG A 186 13.48 -14.94 0.93
N ARG A 187 12.59 -15.66 0.25
CA ARG A 187 12.80 -17.10 0.09
C ARG A 187 13.45 -17.31 -1.28
N ASN A 188 14.76 -17.58 -1.24
CA ASN A 188 15.55 -18.11 -2.34
C ASN A 188 14.97 -19.45 -2.83
#